data_AF-A0A6S6YL39-F1
#
_entry.id   AF-A0A6S6YL39-F1
#
_cell.length_a   1.000
_cell.length_b   1.000
_cell.length_c   1.000
_cell.angle_alpha   90.00
_cell.angle_beta   90.00
_cell.angle_gamma   90.00
#
_symmetry.space_group_name_H-M   'P 1'
#
loop_
_entity.id
_entity.type
_entity.pdbx_description
1 polymer ?
#
loop_
_entity_poly.entity_id
_entity_poly.type
_entity_poly.pdbx_seq_one_letter_code
_entity_poly.pdbx_strand_id
1 'polypeptide(L)'
;MASSPLHKLEGRFARAGGALLLTSVCAFALGACMSVSTQKVGMVPVAAADPAYIIQLSRAVMAALPNESSVTLPAGSQWRRVGALPQGDVYRLQGSLFTIQTRRQGEAYVVATSGKVIGFYLPGESAFMALSRPVTLPVEMRQ
;
A
#
# COMPACT_ATOMS: atom_id res chain seq x y z
N MET A 1 21.21 -43.87 72.45
CA MET A 1 20.00 -43.03 72.37
C MET A 1 20.47 -41.63 72.01
N ALA A 2 20.35 -41.27 70.72
CA ALA A 2 19.34 -40.32 70.22
C ALA A 2 19.60 -38.90 70.76
N SER A 3 19.65 -37.80 70.02
CA SER A 3 19.52 -37.41 68.61
C SER A 3 19.79 -35.91 68.66
N SER A 4 20.43 -35.30 67.66
CA SER A 4 19.88 -34.10 66.98
C SER A 4 20.89 -33.50 66.00
N PRO A 5 20.42 -33.01 64.84
CA PRO A 5 21.27 -32.69 63.72
C PRO A 5 21.52 -31.18 63.54
N LEU A 6 22.51 -30.97 62.67
CA LEU A 6 23.07 -29.75 62.14
C LEU A 6 22.08 -28.70 61.57
N HIS A 7 22.54 -27.45 61.70
CA HIS A 7 22.52 -26.36 60.72
C HIS A 7 21.16 -25.79 60.28
N LYS A 8 20.88 -24.59 60.77
CA LYS A 8 19.80 -23.74 60.29
C LYS A 8 20.36 -22.53 59.54
N LEU A 9 20.03 -22.51 58.25
CA LEU A 9 19.92 -21.36 57.34
C LEU A 9 21.16 -20.46 57.15
N GLU A 10 21.90 -20.74 56.08
CA GLU A 10 22.47 -19.68 55.25
C GLU A 10 22.17 -19.95 53.78
N GLY A 11 21.87 -18.88 53.04
CA GLY A 11 22.06 -18.84 51.59
C GLY A 11 20.81 -19.00 50.72
N ARG A 12 19.89 -18.01 50.73
CA ARG A 12 18.98 -17.78 49.58
C ARG A 12 18.58 -16.31 49.43
N PHE A 13 19.54 -15.40 49.20
CA PHE A 13 19.20 -14.01 48.87
C PHE A 13 20.03 -13.36 47.75
N ALA A 14 20.72 -14.14 46.92
CA ALA A 14 21.63 -13.57 45.90
C ALA A 14 21.36 -14.02 44.46
N ARG A 15 20.12 -14.34 44.08
CA ARG A 15 19.81 -14.74 42.69
C ARG A 15 18.52 -14.15 42.09
N ALA A 16 17.97 -13.09 42.67
CA ALA A 16 16.74 -12.48 42.17
C ALA A 16 16.94 -11.13 41.43
N GLY A 17 18.18 -10.60 41.36
CA GLY A 17 18.43 -9.27 40.77
C GLY A 17 18.83 -9.27 39.29
N GLY A 18 19.45 -10.33 38.77
CA GLY A 18 19.99 -10.35 37.41
C GLY A 18 19.01 -10.80 36.32
N ALA A 19 17.94 -11.51 36.69
CA ALA A 19 17.01 -12.11 35.73
C ALA A 19 15.91 -11.15 35.23
N LEU A 20 15.76 -9.97 35.85
CA LEU A 20 14.65 -9.07 35.58
C LEU A 20 14.95 -7.98 34.53
N LEU A 21 16.22 -7.81 34.14
CA LEU A 21 16.63 -6.79 33.16
C LEU A 21 16.72 -7.31 31.71
N LEU A 22 16.77 -8.63 31.50
CA LEU A 22 16.98 -9.23 30.17
C LEU A 22 15.68 -9.53 29.40
N THR A 23 14.51 -9.49 30.05
CA THR A 23 13.22 -9.74 29.38
C THR A 23 12.56 -8.48 28.80
N SER A 24 13.07 -7.27 29.11
CA SER A 24 12.45 -6.02 28.68
C SER A 24 12.84 -5.56 27.26
N VAL A 25 13.85 -6.16 26.63
CA VAL A 25 14.37 -5.68 25.32
C VAL A 25 13.70 -6.38 24.13
N CYS A 26 13.16 -7.59 24.31
CA CYS A 26 12.56 -8.35 23.19
C CYS A 26 11.14 -7.90 22.78
N ALA A 27 10.50 -6.98 23.51
CA ALA A 27 9.10 -6.61 23.26
C ALA A 27 8.90 -5.50 22.21
N PHE A 28 9.96 -4.89 21.67
CA PHE A 28 9.83 -3.73 20.76
C PHE A 28 9.91 -4.06 19.26
N ALA A 29 9.93 -5.33 18.86
CA ALA A 29 10.19 -5.74 17.46
C ALA A 29 8.94 -6.09 16.63
N LEU A 30 7.73 -5.65 17.01
CA LEU A 30 6.49 -5.90 16.25
C LEU A 30 5.89 -4.59 15.74
N GLY A 31 6.57 -3.96 14.79
CA GLY A 31 6.17 -2.65 14.26
C GLY A 31 6.50 -2.40 12.80
N ALA A 32 6.66 -3.44 11.97
CA ALA A 32 6.72 -3.27 10.52
C ALA A 32 5.31 -3.15 9.95
N CYS A 33 4.59 -2.08 10.28
CA CYS A 33 3.31 -1.81 9.63
C CYS A 33 3.58 -1.45 8.16
N MET A 34 3.06 -2.28 7.24
CA MET A 34 3.02 -2.02 5.79
C MET A 34 2.21 -0.74 5.49
N SER A 35 2.83 0.41 5.74
CA SER A 35 2.26 1.71 5.45
C SER A 35 2.66 2.12 4.04
N VAL A 36 1.66 2.35 3.18
CA VAL A 36 1.91 3.01 1.89
C VAL A 36 1.98 4.52 2.10
N SER A 37 2.99 5.17 1.51
CA SER A 37 3.12 6.63 1.49
C SER A 37 2.22 7.23 0.42
N THR A 38 1.40 8.22 0.80
CA THR A 38 0.54 8.97 -0.12
C THR A 38 0.83 10.47 0.02
N GLN A 39 0.73 11.20 -1.08
CA GLN A 39 0.93 12.65 -1.14
C GLN A 39 -0.40 13.33 -1.42
N LYS A 40 -0.84 14.24 -0.54
CA LYS A 40 -2.05 15.04 -0.78
C LYS A 40 -1.92 15.84 -2.08
N VAL A 41 -2.94 15.77 -2.93
CA VAL A 41 -2.96 16.48 -4.21
C VAL A 41 -4.40 16.73 -4.65
N GLY A 42 -4.67 17.93 -5.16
CA GLY A 42 -5.95 18.24 -5.78
C GLY A 42 -5.98 17.77 -7.23
N MET A 43 -7.01 17.02 -7.60
CA MET A 43 -7.26 16.65 -8.99
C MET A 43 -8.02 17.78 -9.71
N VAL A 44 -7.53 18.17 -10.88
CA VAL A 44 -8.27 19.06 -11.79
C VAL A 44 -9.20 18.18 -12.63
N PRO A 45 -10.53 18.30 -12.49
CA PRO A 45 -11.47 17.46 -13.24
C PRO A 45 -11.49 17.84 -14.72
N VAL A 46 -11.68 16.84 -15.59
CA VAL A 46 -11.90 17.02 -17.03
C VAL A 46 -13.33 16.61 -17.36
N ALA A 47 -14.00 17.37 -18.22
CA ALA A 47 -15.38 17.09 -18.62
C ALA A 47 -15.49 15.70 -19.28
N ALA A 48 -16.32 14.84 -18.69
CA ALA A 48 -16.44 13.42 -19.03
C ALA A 48 -17.16 13.11 -20.36
N ALA A 49 -17.35 14.11 -21.22
CA ALA A 49 -18.25 14.07 -22.37
C ALA A 49 -17.60 13.62 -23.69
N ASP A 50 -16.27 13.62 -23.81
CA ASP A 50 -15.59 13.25 -25.05
C ASP A 50 -15.17 11.76 -25.06
N PRO A 51 -15.67 10.95 -26.02
CA PRO A 51 -15.23 9.56 -26.22
C PRO A 51 -13.71 9.43 -26.43
N ALA A 52 -13.02 10.47 -26.91
CA ALA A 52 -11.56 10.50 -27.08
C ALA A 52 -10.78 10.29 -25.77
N TYR A 53 -11.46 10.35 -24.63
CA TYR A 53 -10.87 10.14 -23.31
C TYR A 53 -10.95 8.70 -22.79
N ILE A 54 -11.44 7.74 -23.58
CA ILE A 54 -11.49 6.33 -23.18
C ILE A 54 -10.31 5.57 -23.80
N ILE A 55 -9.50 4.96 -22.94
CA ILE A 55 -8.45 4.02 -23.35
C ILE A 55 -8.89 2.58 -23.07
N GLN A 56 -8.54 1.65 -23.94
CA GLN A 56 -8.73 0.22 -23.70
C GLN A 56 -7.38 -0.47 -23.55
N LEU A 57 -7.25 -1.33 -22.53
CA LEU A 57 -6.01 -2.10 -22.33
C LEU A 57 -5.98 -3.32 -23.24
N SER A 58 -4.96 -3.45 -24.09
CA SER A 58 -4.81 -4.61 -24.97
C SER A 58 -4.32 -5.87 -24.24
N ARG A 59 -3.74 -5.71 -23.04
CA ARG A 59 -3.36 -6.81 -22.14
C ARG A 59 -3.46 -6.39 -20.68
N ALA A 60 -3.44 -7.37 -19.79
CA ALA A 60 -3.42 -7.12 -18.36
C ALA A 60 -2.12 -6.41 -17.95
N VAL A 61 -2.20 -5.51 -16.97
CA VAL A 61 -1.06 -4.80 -16.40
C VAL A 61 -0.98 -5.12 -14.92
N MET A 62 0.10 -5.76 -14.49
CA MET A 62 0.40 -5.95 -13.08
C MET A 62 1.26 -4.78 -12.58
N ALA A 63 0.75 -4.06 -11.58
CA ALA A 63 1.43 -2.92 -10.97
C ALA A 63 1.81 -3.25 -9.53
N ALA A 64 3.10 -3.12 -9.20
CA ALA A 64 3.62 -3.32 -7.85
C ALA A 64 3.36 -2.08 -6.99
N LEU A 65 2.69 -2.29 -5.85
CA LEU A 65 2.41 -1.25 -4.87
C LEU A 65 3.60 -1.10 -3.89
N PRO A 66 3.72 0.04 -3.18
CA PRO A 66 4.81 0.26 -2.21
C PRO A 66 4.78 -0.67 -0.99
N ASN A 67 3.66 -1.33 -0.71
CA ASN A 67 3.52 -2.32 0.36
C ASN A 67 3.83 -3.76 -0.11
N GLU A 68 4.62 -3.92 -1.16
CA GLU A 68 5.01 -5.23 -1.74
C GLU A 68 3.85 -6.07 -2.29
N SER A 69 2.61 -5.58 -2.21
CA SER A 69 1.47 -6.18 -2.90
C SER A 69 1.44 -5.76 -4.37
N SER A 70 0.56 -6.38 -5.15
CA SER A 70 0.34 -6.01 -6.55
C SER A 70 -1.14 -5.88 -6.85
N VAL A 71 -1.44 -5.06 -7.85
CA VAL A 71 -2.78 -4.93 -8.40
C VAL A 71 -2.75 -5.18 -9.89
N THR A 72 -3.79 -5.85 -10.39
CA THR A 72 -3.96 -6.16 -11.80
C THR A 72 -5.00 -5.23 -12.41
N LEU A 73 -4.61 -4.48 -13.45
CA LEU A 73 -5.53 -3.82 -14.36
C LEU A 73 -5.93 -4.87 -15.42
N PRO A 74 -7.22 -5.24 -15.55
CA PRO A 74 -7.62 -6.34 -16.44
C PRO A 74 -7.38 -6.07 -17.91
N ALA A 75 -7.08 -7.11 -18.70
CA ALA A 75 -7.09 -7.01 -20.16
C ALA A 75 -8.50 -6.65 -20.68
N GLY A 76 -8.58 -5.88 -21.75
CA GLY A 76 -9.85 -5.43 -22.35
C GLY A 76 -10.62 -4.40 -21.53
N SER A 77 -10.13 -4.02 -20.35
CA SER A 77 -10.77 -3.01 -19.51
C SER A 77 -10.70 -1.62 -20.15
N GLN A 78 -11.78 -0.86 -19.99
CA GLN A 78 -11.91 0.50 -20.50
C GLN A 78 -11.71 1.50 -19.37
N TRP A 79 -10.86 2.48 -19.58
CA TRP A 79 -10.53 3.49 -18.60
C TRP A 79 -10.78 4.87 -19.17
N ARG A 80 -11.63 5.64 -18.51
CA ARG A 80 -12.00 6.99 -18.92
C ARG A 80 -11.15 8.01 -18.19
N ARG A 81 -10.54 8.95 -18.89
CA ARG A 81 -9.88 10.10 -18.29
C ARG A 81 -10.92 10.97 -17.57
N VAL A 82 -10.70 11.21 -16.29
CA VAL A 82 -11.60 11.99 -15.42
C VAL A 82 -10.95 13.26 -14.88
N GLY A 83 -9.64 13.39 -15.03
CA GLY A 83 -8.91 14.54 -14.54
C GLY A 83 -7.43 14.49 -14.84
N ALA A 84 -6.70 15.42 -14.24
CA ALA A 84 -5.24 15.48 -14.28
C ALA A 84 -4.67 15.88 -12.91
N LEU A 85 -3.45 15.41 -12.67
CA LEU A 85 -2.58 15.80 -11.57
C LEU A 85 -1.27 16.36 -12.14
N PRO A 86 -0.44 17.06 -11.34
CA PRO A 86 0.91 17.43 -11.75
C PRO A 86 1.76 16.24 -12.23
N GLN A 87 1.47 15.04 -11.74
CA GLN A 87 2.18 13.81 -12.09
C GLN A 87 1.71 13.18 -13.42
N GLY A 88 0.46 13.41 -13.84
CA GLY A 88 -0.11 12.78 -15.04
C GLY A 88 -1.62 12.82 -15.11
N ASP A 89 -2.15 12.18 -16.16
CA ASP A 89 -3.58 12.06 -16.41
C ASP A 89 -4.21 10.99 -15.51
N VAL A 90 -5.41 11.28 -15.03
CA VAL A 90 -6.16 10.41 -14.10
C VAL A 90 -7.27 9.70 -14.85
N TYR A 91 -7.29 8.37 -14.75
CA TYR A 91 -8.23 7.50 -15.42
C TYR A 91 -9.03 6.65 -14.44
N ARG A 92 -10.33 6.59 -14.63
CA ARG A 92 -11.27 5.76 -13.86
C ARG A 92 -11.73 4.57 -14.69
N LEU A 93 -11.81 3.40 -14.06
CA LEU A 93 -12.36 2.21 -14.69
C LEU A 93 -13.83 2.44 -15.08
N GLN A 94 -14.21 2.04 -16.28
CA GLN A 94 -15.56 2.15 -16.78
C GLN A 94 -16.35 0.86 -16.48
N GLY A 95 -17.59 1.01 -16.06
CA GLY A 95 -18.52 -0.11 -15.82
C GLY A 95 -18.38 -0.78 -14.45
N SER A 96 -17.33 -0.50 -13.67
CA SER A 96 -17.18 -1.01 -12.30
C SER A 96 -16.25 -0.14 -11.45
N LEU A 97 -16.26 -0.39 -10.13
CA LEU A 97 -15.30 0.20 -9.21
C LEU A 97 -13.97 -0.56 -9.26
N PHE A 98 -12.88 0.18 -9.41
CA PHE A 98 -11.54 -0.37 -9.22
C PHE A 98 -11.06 -0.04 -7.82
N THR A 99 -10.65 -1.06 -7.06
CA THR A 99 -10.17 -0.89 -5.69
C THR A 99 -8.79 -1.45 -5.54
N ILE A 100 -7.99 -0.85 -4.65
CA ILE A 100 -6.66 -1.33 -4.31
C ILE A 100 -6.52 -1.46 -2.80
N GLN A 101 -5.63 -2.35 -2.37
CA GLN A 101 -5.32 -2.54 -0.97
C GLN A 101 -4.17 -1.62 -0.54
N THR A 102 -4.49 -0.59 0.23
CA THR A 102 -3.50 0.27 0.90
C THR A 102 -3.59 0.08 2.42
N ARG A 103 -3.52 1.16 3.22
CA ARG A 103 -3.93 1.13 4.64
C ARG A 103 -5.41 0.80 4.79
N ARG A 104 -6.23 1.19 3.82
CA ARG A 104 -7.65 0.85 3.71
C ARG A 104 -7.92 0.37 2.29
N GLN A 105 -8.85 -0.56 2.14
CA GLN A 105 -9.37 -0.87 0.81
C GLN A 105 -10.23 0.30 0.35
N GLY A 106 -9.95 0.83 -0.84
CA GLY A 106 -10.66 2.00 -1.36
C GLY A 106 -10.64 2.07 -2.88
N GLU A 107 -11.54 2.88 -3.44
CA GLU A 107 -11.54 3.18 -4.87
C GLU A 107 -10.21 3.84 -5.27
N ALA A 108 -9.72 3.52 -6.46
CA ALA A 108 -8.50 4.08 -7.00
C ALA A 108 -8.62 4.38 -8.49
N TYR A 109 -8.03 5.50 -8.91
CA TYR A 109 -7.93 5.91 -10.31
C TYR A 109 -6.49 5.76 -10.78
N VAL A 110 -6.28 5.24 -11.98
CA VAL A 110 -4.96 5.08 -12.58
C VAL A 110 -4.40 6.46 -12.90
N VAL A 111 -3.15 6.71 -12.53
CA VAL A 111 -2.41 7.91 -12.95
C VAL A 111 -1.36 7.49 -13.95
N ALA A 112 -1.42 8.05 -15.15
CA ALA A 112 -0.53 7.70 -16.24
C ALA A 112 0.08 8.95 -16.89
N THR A 113 1.32 8.78 -17.36
CA THR A 113 2.02 9.79 -18.16
C THR A 113 2.91 9.08 -19.15
N SER A 114 3.06 9.63 -20.35
CA SER A 114 3.97 9.11 -21.39
C SER A 114 3.82 7.60 -21.66
N GLY A 115 2.57 7.11 -21.70
CA GLY A 115 2.27 5.70 -21.96
C GLY A 115 2.67 4.74 -20.81
N LYS A 116 2.85 5.25 -19.59
CA LYS A 116 3.17 4.44 -18.40
C LYS A 116 2.21 4.77 -17.27
N VAL A 117 1.79 3.75 -16.53
CA VAL A 117 1.19 3.91 -15.20
C VAL A 117 2.31 4.27 -14.23
N ILE A 118 2.13 5.35 -13.49
CA ILE A 118 3.10 5.83 -12.50
C ILE A 118 2.56 5.77 -11.07
N GLY A 119 1.25 5.60 -10.91
CA GLY A 119 0.63 5.61 -9.59
C GLY A 119 -0.89 5.52 -9.65
N PHE A 120 -1.50 5.76 -8.51
CA PHE A 120 -2.93 5.81 -8.33
C PHE A 120 -3.34 7.09 -7.60
N TYR A 121 -4.47 7.66 -8.00
CA TYR A 121 -5.16 8.69 -7.25
C TYR A 121 -6.25 8.05 -6.39
N LEU A 122 -6.28 8.41 -5.12
CA LEU A 122 -7.20 7.91 -4.12
C LEU A 122 -8.26 8.99 -3.84
N PRO A 123 -9.46 8.93 -4.45
CA PRO A 123 -10.48 9.98 -4.32
C PRO A 123 -10.91 10.21 -2.87
N GLY A 124 -11.08 9.13 -2.08
CA GLY A 124 -11.45 9.23 -0.67
C GLY A 124 -10.40 9.89 0.22
N GLU A 125 -9.14 9.92 -0.23
CA GLU A 125 -8.04 10.57 0.48
C GLU A 125 -7.60 11.88 -0.17
N SER A 126 -8.08 12.21 -1.38
CA SER A 126 -7.56 13.31 -2.20
C SER A 126 -6.02 13.28 -2.25
N ALA A 127 -5.48 12.11 -2.58
CA ALA A 127 -4.05 11.84 -2.50
C ALA A 127 -3.56 10.99 -3.68
N PHE A 128 -2.31 11.23 -4.07
CA PHE A 128 -1.58 10.45 -5.04
C PHE A 128 -0.69 9.44 -4.33
N MET A 129 -0.66 8.23 -4.87
CA MET A 129 0.17 7.13 -4.42
C MET A 129 1.04 6.66 -5.59
N ALA A 130 2.35 6.83 -5.47
CA ALA A 130 3.29 6.37 -6.50
C ALA A 130 3.38 4.84 -6.52
N LEU A 131 3.55 4.26 -7.71
CA LEU A 131 4.00 2.87 -7.84
C LEU A 131 5.46 2.74 -7.41
N SER A 132 5.84 1.54 -6.99
CA SER A 132 7.25 1.22 -6.73
C SER A 132 8.10 1.37 -7.98
N ARG A 133 7.54 1.07 -9.16
CA ARG A 133 8.15 1.28 -10.48
C ARG A 133 7.06 1.60 -11.51
N PRO A 134 7.29 2.54 -12.44
CA PRO A 134 6.39 2.77 -13.55
C PRO A 134 6.22 1.52 -14.43
N VAL A 135 4.99 1.26 -14.89
CA VAL A 135 4.67 0.10 -15.74
C VAL A 135 4.08 0.58 -17.05
N THR A 136 4.49 -0.02 -18.17
CA THR A 136 3.97 0.34 -19.50
C THR A 136 2.46 0.12 -19.55
N LEU A 137 1.74 1.11 -20.07
CA LEU A 137 0.29 1.09 -20.29
C LEU A 137 0.03 0.71 -21.76
N PRO A 138 -0.41 -0.53 -22.04
CA PRO A 138 -0.62 -1.01 -23.39
C PRO A 138 -1.99 -0.57 -23.88
N VAL A 139 -2.07 0.66 -24.37
CA VAL A 139 -3.32 1.24 -24.89
C VAL A 139 -3.53 0.81 -26.32
N GLU A 140 -4.72 0.31 -26.62
CA GLU A 140 -5.24 0.19 -27.97
C GLU A 140 -5.93 1.51 -28.34
N MET A 141 -5.40 2.24 -29.33
CA MET A 141 -6.10 3.39 -29.89
C MET A 141 -7.29 2.88 -30.69
N ARG A 142 -8.52 3.12 -30.22
CA ARG A 142 -9.68 3.04 -31.11
C ARG A 142 -9.75 4.35 -31.89
N GLN A 143 -9.30 4.31 -33.15
CA GLN A 143 -9.60 5.33 -34.15
C GLN A 143 -10.99 5.13 -34.72
#